data_AF-A0A940ULI2-F1
#
_entry.id   AF-A0A940ULI2-F1
#
_cell.length_a   1.000
_cell.length_b   1.000
_cell.length_c   1.000
_cell.angle_alpha   90.00
_cell.angle_beta   90.00
_cell.angle_gamma   90.00
#
_symmetry.space_group_name_H-M   'P 1'
#
loop_
_entity.id
_entity.type
_entity.pdbx_description
1 polymer ?
#
loop_
_entity_poly.entity_id
_entity_poly.type
_entity_poly.pdbx_seq_one_letter_code
_entity_poly.pdbx_strand_id
1 'polypeptide(L)'
;MAKEIRSYLRQVKELLPDDMVSVKKPVYPARFDVTALLAHLEMSGKFPLMFFEHPMNLKEGKSSFPLVTNLFATRQRCAVALGLDPSLWKLPLSLEYARREERLITPERIDRQGAPIKEVIKRGGDVDLRDFPIVRHHEMDGGPYIDMAAVMKDPDEDFYNISFHGRMRKGSCPRLLSWL
;
A
#
# COMPACT_ATOMS: atom_id res chain seq x y z
N MET A 1 16.49 10.38 -9.58
CA MET A 1 15.95 9.00 -9.71
C MET A 1 14.51 9.04 -9.25
N ALA A 2 13.58 8.45 -10.00
CA ALA A 2 12.17 8.39 -9.60
C ALA A 2 12.03 7.63 -8.26
N LYS A 3 11.21 8.16 -7.34
CA LYS A 3 10.95 7.49 -6.07
C LYS A 3 9.89 6.41 -6.28
N GLU A 4 10.27 5.15 -6.10
CA GLU A 4 9.39 4.00 -6.28
C GLU A 4 9.23 3.21 -4.98
N ILE A 5 8.16 2.43 -4.86
CA ILE A 5 7.96 1.55 -3.70
C ILE A 5 9.12 0.54 -3.55
N ARG A 6 9.66 0.03 -4.67
CA ARG A 6 10.78 -0.92 -4.65
C ARG A 6 12.07 -0.27 -4.11
N SER A 7 12.37 0.95 -4.55
CA SER A 7 13.51 1.69 -4.01
C SER A 7 13.31 2.06 -2.54
N TYR A 8 12.08 2.42 -2.14
CA TYR A 8 11.75 2.72 -0.75
C TYR A 8 11.95 1.50 0.16
N LEU A 9 11.48 0.31 -0.25
CA LEU A 9 11.68 -0.92 0.53
C LEU A 9 13.16 -1.27 0.71
N ARG A 10 13.99 -1.03 -0.32
CA ARG A 10 15.45 -1.16 -0.18
C ARG A 10 16.02 -0.17 0.84
N GLN A 11 15.63 1.09 0.76
CA GLN A 11 16.06 2.13 1.70
C GLN A 11 15.66 1.82 3.14
N VAL A 12 14.44 1.32 3.38
CA VAL A 12 14.03 0.89 4.72
C VAL A 12 14.93 -0.25 5.21
N LYS A 13 15.20 -1.25 4.38
CA LYS A 13 16.07 -2.37 4.75
C LYS A 13 17.51 -1.93 5.05
N GLU A 14 18.02 -0.93 4.33
CA GLU A 14 19.38 -0.40 4.50
C GLU A 14 19.50 0.51 5.74
N LEU A 15 18.53 1.41 5.94
CA LEU A 15 18.59 2.47 6.96
C LEU A 15 17.94 2.06 8.30
N LEU A 16 17.04 1.07 8.28
CA LEU A 16 16.26 0.58 9.40
C LEU A 16 16.18 -0.95 9.38
N PRO A 17 17.31 -1.68 9.53
CA PRO A 17 17.39 -3.12 9.27
C PRO A 17 16.46 -3.97 10.14
N ASP A 18 16.17 -3.53 11.36
CA ASP A 18 15.29 -4.24 12.31
C ASP A 18 13.79 -3.88 12.15
N ASP A 19 13.47 -2.96 11.24
CA ASP A 19 12.13 -2.37 11.10
C ASP A 19 11.31 -2.99 9.95
N MET A 20 11.85 -4.02 9.30
CA MET A 20 11.18 -4.79 8.25
C MET A 20 11.22 -6.30 8.54
N VAL A 21 10.05 -6.93 8.57
CA VAL A 21 9.90 -8.37 8.79
C VAL A 21 9.33 -9.02 7.53
N SER A 22 10.01 -10.06 7.05
CA SER A 22 9.56 -10.87 5.90
C SER A 22 8.94 -12.18 6.35
N VAL A 23 7.72 -12.45 5.93
CA VAL A 23 6.96 -13.68 6.22
C VAL A 23 6.93 -14.56 4.97
N LYS A 24 7.67 -15.67 5.04
CA LYS A 24 7.77 -16.67 3.96
C LYS A 24 6.69 -17.74 4.03
N LYS A 25 6.12 -17.96 5.22
CA LYS A 25 5.03 -18.93 5.38
C LYS A 25 3.81 -18.46 4.57
N PRO A 26 3.07 -19.37 3.93
CA PRO A 26 1.77 -19.05 3.37
C PRO A 26 0.88 -18.35 4.39
N VAL A 27 0.20 -17.28 3.95
CA VAL A 27 -0.80 -16.56 4.76
C VAL A 27 -2.09 -16.40 3.97
N TYR A 28 -3.22 -16.31 4.67
CA TYR A 28 -4.56 -16.14 4.12
C TYR A 28 -5.12 -14.75 4.49
N PRO A 29 -4.87 -13.69 3.69
CA PRO A 29 -5.29 -12.32 4.00
C PRO A 29 -6.80 -12.14 4.23
N ALA A 30 -7.63 -12.90 3.51
CA ALA A 30 -9.09 -12.85 3.66
C ALA A 30 -9.61 -13.63 4.88
N ARG A 31 -8.74 -14.40 5.55
CA ARG A 31 -9.02 -15.18 6.77
C ARG A 31 -8.21 -14.67 7.96
N PHE A 32 -7.88 -13.38 7.96
CA PHE A 32 -7.32 -12.64 9.08
C PHE A 32 -5.87 -12.95 9.47
N ASP A 33 -5.14 -13.85 8.79
CA ASP A 33 -3.74 -14.15 9.14
C ASP A 33 -2.87 -12.88 9.22
N VAL A 34 -3.05 -11.98 8.24
CA VAL A 34 -2.30 -10.73 8.16
C VAL A 34 -2.64 -9.82 9.34
N THR A 35 -3.93 -9.60 9.60
CA THR A 35 -4.36 -8.68 10.67
C THR A 35 -4.14 -9.24 12.06
N ALA A 36 -4.26 -10.56 12.25
CA ALA A 36 -3.93 -11.22 13.52
C ALA A 36 -2.44 -11.04 13.88
N LEU A 37 -1.53 -11.17 12.90
CA LEU A 37 -0.11 -10.92 13.10
C LEU A 37 0.17 -9.44 13.44
N LEU A 38 -0.49 -8.52 12.73
CA LEU A 38 -0.36 -7.08 13.01
C LEU A 38 -0.86 -6.73 14.42
N ALA A 39 -2.04 -7.23 14.81
CA ALA A 39 -2.62 -7.00 16.13
C ALA A 39 -1.70 -7.55 17.24
N HIS A 40 -1.14 -8.75 17.06
CA HIS A 40 -0.20 -9.31 18.03
C HIS A 40 1.08 -8.47 18.19
N LEU A 41 1.62 -7.95 17.08
CA LEU A 41 2.79 -7.08 17.10
C LEU A 41 2.48 -5.75 17.79
N GLU A 42 1.31 -5.16 17.47
CA GLU A 42 0.83 -3.92 18.09
C GLU A 42 0.64 -4.07 19.61
N MET A 43 0.03 -5.17 20.06
CA MET A 43 -0.08 -5.50 21.50
C MET A 43 1.29 -5.62 22.18
N SER A 44 2.35 -5.91 21.42
CA SER A 44 3.74 -5.97 21.91
C SER A 44 4.51 -4.66 21.73
N GLY A 45 3.83 -3.57 21.31
CA GLY A 45 4.45 -2.28 21.02
C GLY A 45 5.39 -2.27 19.81
N LYS A 46 5.24 -3.24 18.89
CA LYS A 46 6.09 -3.40 17.71
C LYS A 46 5.31 -3.06 16.44
N PHE A 47 5.90 -2.23 15.59
CA PHE A 47 5.26 -1.76 14.36
C PHE A 47 6.16 -1.94 13.12
N PRO A 48 6.74 -3.13 12.89
CA PRO A 48 7.57 -3.33 11.72
C PRO A 48 6.74 -3.21 10.43
N LEU A 49 7.41 -2.84 9.35
CA LEU A 49 6.90 -3.05 8.01
C LEU A 49 6.83 -4.56 7.76
N MET A 50 5.65 -5.06 7.38
CA MET A 50 5.43 -6.48 7.15
C MET A 50 5.41 -6.77 5.66
N PHE A 51 6.26 -7.68 5.21
CA PHE A 51 6.34 -8.15 3.83
C PHE A 51 5.98 -9.62 3.74
N PHE A 52 4.82 -9.94 3.18
CA PHE A 52 4.34 -11.31 2.99
C PHE A 52 4.70 -11.77 1.59
N GLU A 53 5.59 -12.76 1.49
CA GLU A 53 6.09 -13.26 0.21
C GLU A 53 5.08 -14.16 -0.51
N HIS A 54 4.26 -14.89 0.25
CA HIS A 54 3.35 -15.92 -0.27
C HIS A 54 1.91 -15.78 0.25
N PRO A 55 1.24 -14.63 0.05
CA PRO A 55 -0.16 -14.51 0.42
C PRO A 55 -1.06 -15.29 -0.54
N MET A 56 -2.18 -15.81 -0.03
CA MET A 56 -3.24 -16.36 -0.87
C MET A 56 -4.11 -15.24 -1.45
N ASN A 57 -4.56 -15.44 -2.67
CA ASN A 57 -5.56 -14.57 -3.30
C ASN A 57 -6.98 -14.99 -2.89
N LEU A 58 -8.00 -14.27 -3.35
CA LEU A 58 -9.39 -14.58 -2.99
C LEU A 58 -9.97 -15.82 -3.69
N LYS A 59 -9.20 -16.45 -4.58
CA LYS A 59 -9.52 -17.78 -5.16
C LYS A 59 -8.89 -18.92 -4.34
N GLU A 60 -8.28 -18.60 -3.21
CA GLU A 60 -7.57 -19.54 -2.33
C GLU A 60 -6.32 -20.19 -2.99
N GLY A 61 -5.83 -19.58 -4.08
CA GLY A 61 -4.56 -19.96 -4.70
C GLY A 61 -3.43 -19.02 -4.27
N LYS A 62 -2.17 -19.46 -4.46
CA LYS A 62 -1.00 -18.62 -4.24
C LYS A 62 -1.07 -17.38 -5.13
N SER A 63 -1.01 -16.20 -4.53
CA SER A 63 -0.95 -14.93 -5.27
C SER A 63 0.37 -14.81 -6.04
N SER A 64 0.31 -14.29 -7.26
CA SER A 64 1.51 -13.85 -8.01
C SER A 64 2.11 -12.56 -7.43
N PHE A 65 1.37 -11.88 -6.56
CA PHE A 65 1.76 -10.61 -5.96
C PHE A 65 2.07 -10.79 -4.47
N PRO A 66 3.21 -10.29 -3.97
CA PRO A 66 3.43 -10.18 -2.54
C PRO A 66 2.49 -9.14 -1.92
N LEU A 67 2.35 -9.16 -0.60
CA LEU A 67 1.59 -8.18 0.15
C LEU A 67 2.54 -7.44 1.10
N VAL A 68 2.47 -6.10 1.09
CA VAL A 68 3.21 -5.25 2.02
C VAL A 68 2.23 -4.37 2.78
N THR A 69 2.47 -4.19 4.08
CA THR A 69 1.65 -3.36 4.96
C THR A 69 2.51 -2.66 6.02
N ASN A 70 1.92 -1.77 6.81
CA ASN A 70 2.59 -0.90 7.78
C ASN A 70 3.63 0.05 7.19
N LEU A 71 3.51 0.43 5.91
CA LEU A 71 4.46 1.32 5.22
C LEU A 71 4.73 2.61 6.02
N PHE A 72 3.69 3.20 6.61
CA PHE A 72 3.76 4.47 7.34
C PHE A 72 3.61 4.34 8.86
N ALA A 73 3.69 3.14 9.42
CA ALA A 73 3.37 2.93 10.84
C ALA A 73 4.44 3.44 11.84
N THR A 74 5.57 3.98 11.38
CA THR A 74 6.56 4.67 12.22
C THR A 74 6.98 6.00 11.59
N ARG A 75 7.29 6.99 12.43
CA ARG A 75 7.76 8.30 11.96
C ARG A 75 9.14 8.24 11.29
N GLN A 76 10.00 7.30 11.71
CA GLN A 76 11.27 7.00 11.06
C GLN A 76 11.05 6.58 9.62
N ARG A 77 10.09 5.69 9.35
CA ARG A 77 9.73 5.30 7.97
C ARG A 77 9.15 6.44 7.15
N CYS A 78 8.38 7.34 7.76
CA CYS A 78 7.93 8.57 7.09
C CYS A 78 9.10 9.49 6.73
N ALA A 79 10.12 9.62 7.58
CA ALA A 79 11.34 10.37 7.27
C ALA A 79 12.08 9.78 6.06
N VAL A 80 12.26 8.45 6.04
CA VAL A 80 12.86 7.75 4.89
C VAL A 80 12.05 7.98 3.61
N ALA A 81 10.71 7.90 3.67
CA ALA A 81 9.84 8.15 2.52
C ALA A 81 10.02 9.57 1.94
N LEU A 82 10.22 10.56 2.81
CA LEU A 82 10.53 11.93 2.40
C LEU A 82 12.00 12.11 1.95
N GLY A 83 12.85 11.10 2.09
CA GLY A 83 14.27 11.14 1.73
C GLY A 83 15.14 11.82 2.79
N LEU A 84 14.72 11.77 4.04
CA LEU A 84 15.46 12.28 5.19
C LEU A 84 16.16 11.13 5.93
N ASP A 85 17.16 11.50 6.73
CA ASP A 85 17.75 10.58 7.70
C ASP A 85 16.68 10.13 8.74
N PRO A 86 16.58 8.84 9.07
CA PRO A 86 15.57 8.34 10.01
C PRO A 86 15.65 8.98 11.41
N SER A 87 16.82 9.47 11.84
CA SER A 87 17.01 10.15 13.14
C SER A 87 16.23 11.46 13.25
N LEU A 88 15.83 12.05 12.12
CA LEU A 88 15.09 13.31 12.04
C LEU A 88 13.57 13.16 12.24
N TRP A 89 13.10 11.99 12.69
CA TRP A 89 11.68 11.62 12.76
C TRP A 89 10.79 12.50 13.66
N LYS A 90 11.34 13.34 14.53
CA LYS A 90 10.57 14.20 15.46
C LYS A 90 10.14 15.51 14.78
N LEU A 91 10.49 16.65 15.38
CA LEU A 91 10.16 17.98 14.89
C LEU A 91 10.72 18.26 13.47
N PRO A 92 11.97 17.88 13.13
CA PRO A 92 12.50 18.16 11.79
C PRO A 92 11.64 17.54 10.67
N LEU A 93 11.16 16.31 10.85
CA LEU A 93 10.22 15.68 9.93
C LEU A 93 8.94 16.51 9.73
N SER A 94 8.33 16.99 10.83
CA SER A 94 7.10 17.79 10.74
C SER A 94 7.33 19.11 10.01
N LEU A 95 8.46 19.78 10.28
CA LEU A 95 8.80 21.03 9.60
C LEU A 95 9.09 20.82 8.12
N GLU A 96 9.78 19.74 7.75
CA GLU A 96 10.02 19.41 6.34
C GLU A 96 8.72 19.07 5.60
N TYR A 97 7.79 18.38 6.26
CA TYR A 97 6.47 18.11 5.69
C TYR A 97 5.72 19.41 5.38
N ALA A 98 5.60 20.32 6.36
CA ALA A 98 4.95 21.61 6.18
C ALA A 98 5.61 22.45 5.07
N ARG A 99 6.95 22.48 5.03
CA ARG A 99 7.71 23.18 3.98
C ARG A 99 7.41 22.66 2.57
N ARG A 100 7.12 21.36 2.40
CA ARG A 100 6.79 20.75 1.10
C ARG A 100 5.35 21.00 0.70
N GLU A 101 4.44 21.05 1.67
CA GLU A 101 3.04 21.40 1.43
C GLU A 101 2.91 22.81 0.85
N GLU A 102 3.72 23.76 1.32
CA GLU A 102 3.78 25.13 0.78
C GLU A 102 4.50 25.24 -0.58
N ARG A 103 5.19 24.19 -1.02
CA ARG A 103 6.06 24.20 -2.21
C ARG A 103 5.75 23.00 -3.11
N LEU A 104 4.54 22.99 -3.62
CA LEU A 104 4.06 21.96 -4.53
C LEU A 104 4.90 21.96 -5.83
N ILE A 105 5.20 20.75 -6.31
CA ILE A 105 5.90 20.52 -7.57
C ILE A 105 4.88 19.91 -8.53
N THR A 106 4.75 20.49 -9.72
CA THR A 106 3.88 19.94 -10.76
C THR A 106 4.38 18.57 -11.19
N PRO A 107 3.52 17.52 -11.21
CA PRO A 107 3.91 16.19 -11.68
C PRO A 107 4.33 16.22 -13.16
N GLU A 108 5.38 15.48 -13.49
CA GLU A 108 5.80 15.27 -14.88
C GLU A 108 4.93 14.21 -15.56
N ARG A 109 4.45 14.50 -16.77
CA ARG A 109 3.78 13.52 -17.62
C ARG A 109 4.84 12.69 -18.35
N ILE A 110 4.72 11.36 -18.24
CA ILE A 110 5.62 10.43 -18.91
C ILE A 110 4.87 9.64 -19.98
N ASP A 111 5.58 9.23 -21.03
CA ASP A 111 5.03 8.38 -22.08
C ASP A 111 4.69 6.99 -21.56
N ARG A 112 3.72 6.34 -22.23
CA ARG A 112 3.25 5.01 -21.86
C ARG A 112 4.37 3.97 -21.83
N GLN A 113 5.32 4.06 -22.74
CA GLN A 113 6.48 3.17 -22.86
C GLN A 113 7.42 3.30 -21.65
N GLY A 114 7.46 4.47 -21.01
CA GLY A 114 8.25 4.74 -19.81
C GLY A 114 7.51 4.48 -18.49
N ALA A 115 6.27 3.96 -18.52
CA ALA A 115 5.43 3.78 -17.34
C ALA A 115 5.30 2.30 -16.93
N PRO A 116 6.05 1.80 -15.92
CA PRO A 116 6.02 0.38 -15.52
C PRO A 116 4.63 -0.13 -15.12
N ILE A 117 3.76 0.75 -14.59
CA ILE A 117 2.37 0.42 -14.25
C ILE A 117 1.52 0.01 -15.47
N LYS A 118 2.02 0.22 -16.69
CA LYS A 118 1.34 -0.11 -17.96
C LYS A 118 1.84 -1.43 -18.60
N GLU A 119 2.75 -2.16 -17.94
CA GLU A 119 3.27 -3.46 -18.44
C GLU A 119 2.17 -4.53 -18.57
N VAL A 120 1.20 -4.55 -17.64
CA VAL A 120 0.07 -5.49 -17.67
C VAL A 120 -1.24 -4.72 -17.63
N ILE A 121 -2.10 -4.93 -18.63
CA ILE A 121 -3.39 -4.26 -18.77
C ILE A 121 -4.49 -5.29 -18.95
N LYS A 122 -5.39 -5.39 -17.97
CA LYS A 122 -6.63 -6.17 -18.04
C LYS A 122 -7.81 -5.21 -18.21
N ARG A 123 -8.76 -5.53 -19.09
CA ARG A 123 -9.95 -4.70 -19.36
C ARG A 123 -11.21 -5.55 -19.44
N GLY A 124 -12.36 -4.96 -19.12
CA GLY A 124 -13.66 -5.60 -19.31
C GLY A 124 -13.80 -6.94 -18.60
N GLY A 125 -13.95 -8.03 -19.36
CA GLY A 125 -14.09 -9.40 -18.85
C GLY A 125 -12.84 -9.97 -18.22
N ASP A 126 -11.65 -9.46 -18.57
CA ASP A 126 -10.37 -9.98 -18.08
C ASP A 126 -10.07 -9.53 -16.64
N VAL A 127 -10.84 -8.56 -16.13
CA VAL A 127 -10.64 -8.01 -14.78
C VAL A 127 -11.26 -8.96 -13.75
N ASP A 128 -10.42 -9.45 -12.84
CA ASP A 128 -10.85 -10.24 -11.70
C ASP A 128 -10.08 -9.83 -10.44
N LEU A 129 -10.75 -9.11 -9.54
CA LEU A 129 -10.17 -8.64 -8.28
C LEU A 129 -9.77 -9.80 -7.36
N ARG A 130 -10.31 -11.00 -7.58
CA ARG A 130 -9.96 -12.18 -6.80
C ARG A 130 -8.56 -12.69 -7.09
N ASP A 131 -7.91 -12.21 -8.15
CA ASP A 131 -6.50 -12.51 -8.44
C ASP A 131 -5.55 -11.93 -7.39
N PHE A 132 -5.99 -10.91 -6.64
CA PHE A 132 -5.16 -10.18 -5.69
C PHE A 132 -5.34 -10.68 -4.24
N PRO A 133 -4.31 -10.54 -3.39
CA PRO A 133 -4.34 -10.91 -1.99
C PRO A 133 -4.99 -9.80 -1.14
N ILE A 134 -6.28 -9.53 -1.39
CA ILE A 134 -7.01 -8.45 -0.70
C ILE A 134 -7.28 -8.87 0.75
N VAL A 135 -6.95 -7.99 1.70
CA VAL A 135 -7.06 -8.23 3.14
C VAL A 135 -8.51 -8.04 3.58
N ARG A 136 -8.99 -8.90 4.48
CA ARG A 136 -10.17 -8.62 5.32
C ARG A 136 -9.65 -8.24 6.69
N HIS A 137 -9.99 -7.05 7.18
CA HIS A 137 -9.32 -6.51 8.35
C HIS A 137 -9.95 -7.00 9.65
N HIS A 138 -11.28 -6.98 9.72
CA HIS A 138 -12.05 -7.33 10.90
C HIS A 138 -13.14 -8.36 10.59
N GLU A 139 -13.54 -9.10 11.62
CA GLU A 139 -14.57 -10.15 11.50
C GLU A 139 -15.91 -9.60 11.01
N MET A 140 -16.26 -8.38 11.41
CA MET A 140 -17.52 -7.72 11.04
C MET A 140 -17.45 -6.97 9.70
N ASP A 141 -16.30 -6.98 9.02
CA ASP A 141 -16.18 -6.42 7.68
C ASP A 141 -17.10 -7.20 6.72
N GLY A 142 -17.88 -6.48 5.89
CA GLY A 142 -18.73 -7.11 4.87
C GLY A 142 -17.96 -7.87 3.77
N GLY A 143 -16.64 -7.69 3.69
CA GLY A 143 -15.74 -8.41 2.80
C GLY A 143 -14.32 -7.85 2.82
N PRO A 144 -13.41 -8.35 1.96
CA PRO A 144 -12.07 -7.80 1.81
C PRO A 144 -12.07 -6.36 1.27
N TYR A 145 -11.12 -5.54 1.74
CA TYR A 145 -10.99 -4.12 1.41
C TYR A 145 -9.68 -3.79 0.70
N ILE A 146 -9.76 -2.84 -0.22
CA ILE A 146 -8.61 -2.09 -0.73
C ILE A 146 -8.65 -0.73 -0.04
N ASP A 147 -7.67 -0.47 0.82
CA ASP A 147 -7.61 0.66 1.77
C ASP A 147 -6.63 1.78 1.35
N MET A 148 -5.98 1.63 0.20
CA MET A 148 -4.96 2.55 -0.29
C MET A 148 -5.52 3.65 -1.20
N ALA A 149 -4.63 4.54 -1.65
CA ALA A 149 -4.96 5.73 -2.40
C ALA A 149 -5.82 5.48 -3.65
N ALA A 150 -6.74 6.40 -3.89
CA ALA A 150 -7.49 6.57 -5.13
C ALA A 150 -7.07 7.88 -5.77
N VAL A 151 -6.91 7.87 -7.09
CA VAL A 151 -6.65 9.06 -7.91
C VAL A 151 -7.89 9.32 -8.74
N MET A 152 -8.42 10.53 -8.65
CA MET A 152 -9.61 10.97 -9.40
C MET A 152 -9.25 12.21 -10.21
N LYS A 153 -9.73 12.28 -11.45
CA LYS A 153 -9.60 13.45 -12.31
C LYS A 153 -10.92 14.20 -12.30
N ASP A 154 -10.87 15.52 -12.23
CA ASP A 154 -12.03 16.36 -12.51
C ASP A 154 -12.54 16.10 -13.95
N PRO A 155 -13.87 15.95 -14.16
CA PRO A 155 -14.41 15.70 -15.50
C PRO A 155 -14.18 16.87 -16.46
N ASP A 156 -14.17 18.10 -15.95
CA ASP A 156 -14.18 19.33 -16.75
C ASP A 156 -12.81 20.03 -16.74
N GLU A 157 -12.07 19.93 -15.64
CA GLU A 157 -10.77 20.58 -15.46
C GLU A 157 -9.58 19.61 -15.57
N ASP A 158 -8.37 20.14 -15.81
CA ASP A 158 -7.12 19.37 -15.73
C ASP A 158 -6.61 19.29 -14.28
N PHE A 159 -7.50 18.92 -13.38
CA PHE A 159 -7.25 18.79 -11.94
C PHE A 159 -7.33 17.32 -11.50
N TYR A 160 -6.46 16.93 -10.58
CA TYR A 160 -6.41 15.60 -10.01
C TYR A 160 -6.43 15.66 -8.48
N ASN A 161 -7.25 14.82 -7.87
CA ASN A 161 -7.29 14.64 -6.42
C ASN A 161 -6.78 13.24 -6.03
N ILE A 162 -6.04 13.15 -4.93
CA ILE A 162 -5.52 11.89 -4.37
C ILE A 162 -5.96 11.80 -2.91
N SER A 163 -6.52 10.65 -2.55
CA SER A 163 -7.18 10.45 -1.25
C SER A 163 -7.20 8.99 -0.87
N PHE A 164 -7.22 8.68 0.44
CA PHE A 164 -7.34 7.32 0.95
C PHE A 164 -8.82 6.97 1.14
N HIS A 165 -9.23 5.84 0.58
CA HIS A 165 -10.63 5.40 0.63
C HIS A 165 -10.70 3.89 0.76
N GLY A 166 -11.45 3.42 1.75
CA GLY A 166 -11.80 2.02 1.90
C GLY A 166 -12.77 1.58 0.80
N ARG A 167 -12.35 0.63 -0.03
CA ARG A 167 -13.17 0.08 -1.11
C ARG A 167 -13.40 -1.40 -0.88
N MET A 168 -14.63 -1.75 -0.53
CA MET A 168 -15.01 -3.13 -0.24
C MET A 168 -15.31 -3.89 -1.53
N ARG A 169 -14.78 -5.10 -1.67
CA ARG A 169 -15.25 -6.02 -2.73
C ARG A 169 -16.67 -6.47 -2.40
N LYS A 170 -17.64 -6.19 -3.27
CA LYS A 170 -19.07 -6.47 -3.02
C LYS A 170 -19.59 -7.65 -3.83
N GLY A 171 -20.17 -8.63 -3.12
CA GLY A 171 -20.91 -9.74 -3.71
C GLY A 171 -20.07 -10.73 -4.52
N SER A 172 -20.75 -11.53 -5.35
CA SER A 172 -20.14 -12.54 -6.23
C SER A 172 -19.48 -11.94 -7.48
N CYS A 173 -19.75 -10.67 -7.79
CA CYS A 173 -19.16 -10.00 -8.95
C CYS A 173 -17.65 -9.80 -8.72
N PRO A 174 -16.77 -10.35 -9.59
CA PRO A 174 -15.33 -10.27 -9.41
C PRO A 174 -14.74 -8.86 -9.62
N ARG A 175 -15.56 -7.87 -9.99
CA ARG A 175 -15.13 -6.54 -10.43
C ARG A 175 -15.72 -5.40 -9.61
N LEU A 176 -16.65 -5.70 -8.70
CA LEU A 176 -17.42 -4.67 -8.03
C LEU A 176 -16.71 -4.22 -6.74
N LEU A 177 -16.37 -2.94 -6.70
CA LEU A 177 -15.98 -2.24 -5.48
C LEU A 177 -17.12 -1.32 -5.04
N SER A 178 -17.47 -1.38 -3.76
CA SER A 178 -18.34 -0.41 -3.12
C SER A 178 -17.48 0.64 -2.44
N TRP A 179 -17.87 1.90 -2.62
CA TRP A 179 -17.45 2.97 -1.74
C TRP A 179 -18.25 2.85 -0.44
N LEU A 180 -17.55 2.97 0.68
CA LEU A 180 -18.12 3.08 2.03
C LEU A 180 -17.46 4.28 2.71
#